data_AF-A0A944F8H0-F1
#
_entry.id   AF-A0A944F8H0-F1
#
_cell.length_a   1.000
_cell.length_b   1.000
_cell.length_c   1.000
_cell.angle_alpha   90.00
_cell.angle_beta   90.00
_cell.angle_gamma   90.00
#
_symmetry.space_group_name_H-M   'P 1'
#
loop_
_entity.id
_entity.type
_entity.pdbx_description
1 polymer ?
#
loop_
_entity_poly.entity_id
_entity_poly.type
_entity_poly.pdbx_seq_one_letter_code
_entity_poly.pdbx_strand_id
1 'polypeptide(L)'
;MRVPEPLTVAVVQPACADQDVAANAAAEAEVITTTGVRLVVFPEVSLTGWVTAPSAGPEGSQPGRLLSACRAYERDGAGRS
;
A
#
# COMPACT_ATOMS: atom_id res chain seq x y z
N MET A 1 -19.19 -27.59 -3.48
CA MET A 1 -18.09 -26.62 -3.34
C MET A 1 -18.64 -25.27 -3.74
N ARG A 2 -18.67 -24.28 -2.83
CA ARG A 2 -19.04 -22.91 -3.20
C ARG A 2 -17.81 -22.24 -3.80
N VAL A 3 -17.96 -21.66 -4.98
CA VAL A 3 -16.94 -20.77 -5.53
C VAL A 3 -17.16 -19.39 -4.88
N PRO A 4 -16.14 -18.81 -4.21
CA PRO A 4 -16.27 -17.48 -3.64
C PRO A 4 -16.50 -16.45 -4.75
N GLU A 5 -17.13 -15.33 -4.40
CA GLU A 5 -17.31 -14.23 -5.34
C GLU A 5 -15.95 -13.72 -5.85
N PRO A 6 -15.87 -13.26 -7.12
CA PRO A 6 -14.63 -12.71 -7.68
C PRO A 6 -14.07 -11.54 -6.86
N LEU A 7 -12.75 -11.54 -6.63
CA LEU A 7 -12.04 -10.45 -5.97
C LEU A 7 -11.53 -9.45 -7.01
N THR A 8 -11.98 -8.20 -6.93
CA THR A 8 -11.39 -7.09 -7.72
C THR A 8 -10.04 -6.68 -7.13
N VAL A 9 -9.02 -6.62 -7.98
CA VAL A 9 -7.64 -6.28 -7.62
C VAL A 9 -7.18 -5.07 -8.41
N ALA A 10 -6.61 -4.06 -7.75
CA ALA A 10 -5.89 -2.98 -8.41
C ALA A 10 -4.38 -3.28 -8.39
N VAL A 11 -3.74 -3.13 -9.56
CA VAL A 11 -2.28 -3.21 -9.69
C VAL A 11 -1.80 -1.81 -10.01
N VAL A 12 -0.96 -1.24 -9.14
CA VAL A 12 -0.63 0.19 -9.20
C VAL A 12 0.87 0.39 -9.12
N GLN A 13 1.41 1.18 -10.05
CA GLN A 13 2.81 1.61 -10.05
C GLN A 13 2.87 3.11 -9.73
N PRO A 14 2.92 3.50 -8.44
CA PRO A 14 3.04 4.90 -8.05
C PRO A 14 4.42 5.45 -8.42
N ALA A 15 4.54 6.78 -8.45
CA ALA A 15 5.84 7.42 -8.49
C ALA A 15 6.66 6.97 -7.27
N CYS A 16 7.91 6.57 -7.50
CA CYS A 16 8.80 6.04 -6.48
C CYS A 16 10.07 6.89 -6.43
N ALA A 17 10.35 7.45 -5.25
CA ALA A 17 11.55 8.20 -4.96
C ALA A 17 12.60 7.27 -4.34
N ASP A 18 13.82 7.33 -4.86
CA ASP A 18 14.94 6.56 -4.33
C ASP A 18 15.31 7.04 -2.92
N GLN A 19 15.50 6.10 -2.00
CA GLN A 19 15.91 6.35 -0.61
C GLN A 19 14.91 7.17 0.24
N ASP A 20 13.71 7.50 -0.28
CA ASP A 20 12.65 8.21 0.45
C ASP A 20 11.43 7.32 0.72
N VAL A 21 11.61 6.45 1.71
CA VAL A 21 10.56 5.54 2.18
C VAL A 21 9.33 6.30 2.68
N ALA A 22 9.50 7.51 3.23
CA ALA A 22 8.40 8.27 3.79
C ALA A 22 7.49 8.86 2.71
N ALA A 23 8.07 9.37 1.61
CA ALA A 23 7.33 9.84 0.46
C ALA A 23 6.63 8.69 -0.27
N ASN A 24 7.33 7.58 -0.49
CA ASN A 24 6.75 6.40 -1.15
C ASN A 24 5.59 5.82 -0.35
N ALA A 25 5.73 5.68 0.97
CA ALA A 25 4.65 5.24 1.85
C ALA A 25 3.43 6.18 1.83
N ALA A 26 3.64 7.48 1.65
CA ALA A 26 2.54 8.44 1.52
C ALA A 26 1.78 8.25 0.19
N ALA A 27 2.51 8.06 -0.92
CA ALA A 27 1.93 7.79 -2.23
C ALA A 27 1.15 6.47 -2.26
N GLU A 28 1.70 5.40 -1.68
CA GLU A 28 0.99 4.12 -1.55
C GLU A 28 -0.27 4.24 -0.67
N ALA A 29 -0.21 5.00 0.43
CA ALA A 29 -1.37 5.23 1.29
C ALA A 29 -2.50 6.01 0.59
N GLU A 30 -2.16 6.99 -0.24
CA GLU A 30 -3.14 7.70 -1.07
C GLU A 30 -3.85 6.73 -2.02
N VAL A 31 -3.10 5.83 -2.69
CA VAL A 31 -3.69 4.81 -3.56
C VAL A 31 -4.62 3.89 -2.75
N ILE A 32 -4.18 3.35 -1.62
CA ILE A 32 -4.99 2.47 -0.77
C ILE A 32 -6.32 3.13 -0.39
N THR A 33 -6.28 4.41 -0.02
CA THR A 33 -7.47 5.14 0.45
C THR A 33 -8.41 5.59 -0.67
N THR A 34 -7.94 5.70 -1.91
CA THR A 34 -8.73 6.25 -3.04
C THR A 34 -9.23 5.20 -4.04
N THR A 35 -8.61 4.02 -4.12
CA THR A 35 -8.94 3.02 -5.16
C THR A 35 -10.32 2.38 -5.02
N GLY A 36 -10.86 2.29 -3.80
CA GLY A 36 -12.14 1.63 -3.56
C GLY A 36 -12.13 0.10 -3.74
N VAL A 37 -10.95 -0.53 -3.90
CA VAL A 37 -10.83 -1.98 -4.10
C VAL A 37 -10.39 -2.71 -2.84
N ARG A 38 -10.67 -4.02 -2.78
CA ARG A 38 -10.34 -4.86 -1.62
C ARG A 38 -8.89 -5.32 -1.58
N LEU A 39 -8.18 -5.31 -2.71
CA LEU A 39 -6.77 -5.67 -2.79
C LEU A 39 -6.04 -4.72 -3.75
N VAL A 40 -4.99 -4.08 -3.24
CA VAL A 40 -4.05 -3.27 -4.02
C VAL A 40 -2.69 -3.95 -3.98
N VAL A 41 -2.05 -4.07 -5.14
CA VAL A 41 -0.71 -4.65 -5.27
C VAL A 41 0.24 -3.61 -5.87
N PHE A 42 1.39 -3.46 -5.23
CA PHE A 42 2.47 -2.58 -5.68
C PHE A 42 3.67 -3.40 -6.19
N PRO A 43 4.48 -2.88 -7.14
CA PRO A 43 5.72 -3.51 -7.59
C PRO A 43 6.71 -3.75 -6.46
N GLU A 44 7.62 -4.70 -6.65
CA GLU A 44 8.77 -4.86 -5.77
C GLU A 44 9.57 -3.54 -5.69
N VAL A 45 10.09 -3.20 -4.50
CA VAL A 45 10.91 -1.99 -4.26
C VAL A 45 10.15 -0.66 -4.34
N SER A 46 8.83 -0.67 -4.61
CA SER A 46 7.98 0.55 -4.62
C SER A 46 8.00 1.36 -3.31
N LEU A 47 8.19 0.68 -2.18
CA LEU A 47 8.27 1.33 -0.88
C LEU A 47 9.65 1.96 -0.60
N THR A 48 10.72 1.26 -0.93
CA THR A 48 12.08 1.68 -0.55
C THR A 48 12.77 2.53 -1.61
N GLY A 49 12.31 2.47 -2.86
CA GLY A 49 13.06 2.95 -4.01
C GLY A 49 14.33 2.13 -4.23
N TRP A 50 14.98 2.36 -5.37
CA TRP A 50 16.23 1.68 -5.67
C TRP A 50 17.31 2.14 -4.69
N VAL A 51 17.88 1.19 -3.97
CA VAL A 51 19.01 1.42 -3.05
C VAL A 51 20.25 0.71 -3.59
N THR A 52 21.34 1.45 -3.80
CA THR A 52 22.64 0.89 -4.21
C THR A 52 23.50 0.44 -3.02
N ALA A 53 23.07 0.75 -1.80
CA ALA A 53 23.71 0.36 -0.54
C ALA A 53 22.80 -0.57 0.26
N PRO A 54 23.33 -1.36 1.23
CA PRO A 54 22.50 -2.22 2.08
C PRO A 54 21.40 -1.39 2.74
N SER A 55 20.14 -1.78 2.51
CA SER A 55 18.99 -1.13 3.12
C SER A 55 19.20 -1.06 4.63
N ALA A 56 19.07 0.14 5.22
CA ALA A 56 18.69 0.20 6.62
C ALA A 56 17.44 -0.67 6.76
N GLY A 57 17.39 -1.56 7.76
CA GLY A 57 16.26 -2.48 7.94
C GLY A 57 14.92 -1.74 8.06
N PRO A 58 13.80 -2.42 8.34
CA PRO A 58 12.48 -1.79 8.52
C PRO A 58 12.37 -0.88 9.76
N GLU A 59 13.47 -0.28 10.21
CA GLU A 59 13.55 0.63 11.34
C GLU A 59 12.87 1.97 11.00
N GLY A 60 11.58 2.07 11.32
CA GLY A 60 10.83 3.32 11.24
C GLY A 60 9.31 3.15 11.28
N SER A 61 8.59 4.27 11.29
CA SER A 61 7.13 4.31 11.40
C SER A 61 6.38 4.10 10.07
N GLN A 62 7.10 3.92 8.95
CA GLN A 62 6.54 3.82 7.60
C GLN A 62 5.59 2.63 7.44
N PRO A 63 5.92 1.40 7.93
CA PRO A 63 4.96 0.29 7.96
C PRO A 63 3.67 0.65 8.73
N GLY A 64 3.79 1.47 9.78
CA GLY A 64 2.64 1.97 10.56
C GLY A 64 1.68 2.86 9.76
N ARG A 65 2.17 3.58 8.74
CA ARG A 65 1.31 4.41 7.86
C ARG A 65 0.46 3.53 6.94
N LEU A 66 1.06 2.51 6.33
CA LEU A 66 0.34 1.56 5.48
C LEU A 66 -0.72 0.82 6.28
N LEU A 67 -0.37 0.34 7.48
CA LEU A 67 -1.34 -0.30 8.38
C LEU A 67 -2.49 0.64 8.76
N SER A 68 -2.20 1.91 9.01
CA SER A 68 -3.23 2.92 9.31
C SER A 68 -4.15 3.15 8.11
N ALA A 69 -3.62 3.21 6.89
CA ALA A 69 -4.38 3.38 5.65
C ALA A 69 -5.31 2.19 5.40
N CYS A 70 -4.82 0.95 5.55
CA CYS A 70 -5.65 -0.25 5.44
C CYS A 70 -6.81 -0.23 6.45
N ARG A 71 -6.53 0.13 7.71
CA ARG A 71 -7.57 0.25 8.75
C ARG A 71 -8.55 1.39 8.49
N ALA A 72 -8.13 2.47 7.84
CA ALA A 72 -9.02 3.56 7.45
C ALA A 72 -9.99 3.09 6.36
N TYR A 73 -9.47 2.45 5.32
CA TYR A 73 -10.28 1.85 4.25
C TYR A 73 -11.34 0.87 4.81
N GLU A 74 -10.95 -0.01 5.74
CA GLU A 74 -11.88 -0.94 6.39
C GLU A 74 -13.02 -0.24 7.13
N ARG A 75 -12.72 0.82 7.90
CA ARG A 75 -13.74 1.57 8.66
C ARG A 75 -14.74 2.27 7.76
N ASP A 76 -14.26 2.88 6.68
CA ASP A 76 -15.11 3.58 5.73
C ASP A 76 -15.95 2.58 4.89
N GLY A 77 -15.38 1.41 4.59
CA GLY A 77 -16.05 0.31 3.89
C GLY A 77 -17.12 -0.40 4.71
N ALA A 78 -16.97 -0.47 6.04
CA ALA A 78 -17.93 -1.13 6.95
C ALA A 78 -19.31 -0.45 7.00
N GLY A 79 -19.44 0.80 6.52
CA GLY A 79 -20.73 1.49 6.36
C GLY A 79 -21.41 1.26 5.01
N ARG A 80 -20.83 0.45 4.12
CA ARG A 80 -21.30 0.22 2.73
C ARG A 80 -21.65 -1.25 2.44
N SER A 81 -21.78 -2.10 3.46
CA SER A 81 -22.25 -3.50 3.37
C SER A 81 -23.60 -3.68 4.04
#